data_AF-A0A961X115-F1
#
_entry.id   AF-A0A961X115-F1
#
_cell.length_a   1.000
_cell.length_b   1.000
_cell.length_c   1.000
_cell.angle_alpha   90.00
_cell.angle_beta   90.00
_cell.angle_gamma   90.00
#
_symmetry.space_group_name_H-M   'P 1'
#
loop_
_entity.id
_entity.type
_entity.pdbx_description
1 polymer ?
#
loop_
_entity_poly.entity_id
_entity_poly.type
_entity_poly.pdbx_seq_one_letter_code
_entity_poly.pdbx_strand_id
1 'polypeptide(L)'
;SVYIAGQSGPEYMSYSDTTARTDPEEAAAFRLAFAQIEAVCNIDFVEVANQNQANITLGACNNADSGGSLGWSYYPAFPDDSAVVINYTAYATNDYSSLELGGYDFVTYIHELGHAVGLKHPHTREGVSFPKFPGVKAAYDDYGDFDLNQGVYTMMSYNDGYATGPLGALDPDVTPTYGWGATPMALDIAALQYLYGANMSYHTGNNTYVLPSANVAGTSYSCLWDAGGTDTIKAGSNANAVIDLREAKITVSNGGGGFISSQNGIHGGFTIAQGAVIENAAGLDGNDTLIGNGVDNRLTGGRGNDDMRGLSGNDRLLGDAGRDTLQGDGGADLLKGGNGSDKFVFTDILDSTVSESDRIADFRHGHDVIRLDAIDAIAGGLDDAFDFIGDSAFSHVAGELRAALNGAGTFTIVSGDVDGDGGADFRIKLTGNIAFDIGDFIL
;
A
#
# COMPACT_ATOMS: atom_id res chain seq x y z
N SER A 1 6.32 28.36 11.20
CA SER A 1 5.70 28.80 12.47
C SER A 1 4.21 28.96 12.27
N VAL A 2 3.40 28.61 13.26
CA VAL A 2 1.93 28.57 13.16
C VAL A 2 1.25 29.23 14.36
N TYR A 3 0.10 29.85 14.14
CA TYR A 3 -0.74 30.41 15.19
C TYR A 3 -2.15 29.84 15.11
N ILE A 4 -2.64 29.23 16.19
CA ILE A 4 -4.01 28.72 16.29
C ILE A 4 -4.84 29.73 17.08
N ALA A 5 -5.82 30.33 16.43
CA ALA A 5 -6.63 31.41 17.00
C ALA A 5 -7.50 30.94 18.17
N GLY A 6 -7.85 31.87 19.05
CA GLY A 6 -8.91 31.68 20.03
C GLY A 6 -8.57 30.78 21.24
N GLN A 7 -7.33 30.30 21.36
CA GLN A 7 -6.90 29.45 22.49
C GLN A 7 -6.94 30.14 23.86
N SER A 8 -7.09 31.48 23.91
CA SER A 8 -7.16 32.28 25.15
C SER A 8 -8.46 33.09 25.27
N GLY A 9 -9.52 32.71 24.54
CA GLY A 9 -10.79 33.42 24.47
C GLY A 9 -11.14 33.85 23.04
N PRO A 10 -12.29 34.51 22.80
CA PRO A 10 -12.73 34.89 21.46
C PRO A 10 -11.72 35.82 20.79
N GLU A 11 -11.07 35.33 19.74
CA GLU A 11 -10.21 36.10 18.87
C GLU A 11 -10.91 36.27 17.52
N TYR A 12 -10.74 37.43 16.90
CA TYR A 12 -11.39 37.76 15.66
C TYR A 12 -10.29 38.04 14.65
N MET A 13 -9.94 37.04 13.83
CA MET A 13 -8.95 37.19 12.77
C MET A 13 -9.64 37.59 11.47
N SER A 14 -9.45 38.84 11.05
CA SER A 14 -9.89 39.31 9.74
C SER A 14 -9.04 38.70 8.63
N TYR A 15 -9.55 37.65 7.99
CA TYR A 15 -9.28 37.40 6.58
C TYR A 15 -10.41 38.09 5.80
N SER A 16 -10.34 39.42 5.69
CA SER A 16 -11.53 40.28 5.45
C SER A 16 -12.50 40.32 6.66
N ASP A 17 -13.72 39.77 6.58
CA ASP A 17 -14.80 39.92 7.57
C ASP A 17 -15.01 38.70 8.51
N THR A 18 -14.11 37.71 8.51
CA THR A 18 -14.28 36.45 9.25
C THR A 18 -13.95 36.57 10.75
N THR A 19 -14.68 35.84 11.60
CA THR A 19 -14.35 35.60 13.02
C THR A 19 -13.88 34.16 13.19
N ALA A 20 -12.73 33.93 13.85
CA ALA A 20 -12.21 32.57 14.06
C ALA A 20 -11.95 32.26 15.54
N ARG A 21 -12.62 31.25 16.09
CA ARG A 21 -12.30 30.66 17.40
C ARG A 21 -11.65 29.29 17.21
N THR A 22 -11.11 28.70 18.27
CA THR A 22 -10.74 27.28 18.24
C THR A 22 -10.96 26.69 19.62
N ASP A 23 -11.79 25.65 19.69
CA ASP A 23 -11.95 24.84 20.90
C ASP A 23 -10.74 23.89 21.08
N PRO A 24 -10.46 23.40 22.29
CA PRO A 24 -9.31 22.54 22.55
C PRO A 24 -9.21 21.32 21.62
N GLU A 25 -10.35 20.71 21.29
CA GLU A 25 -10.46 19.55 20.39
C GLU A 25 -10.13 19.92 18.94
N GLU A 26 -10.61 21.07 18.46
CA GLU A 26 -10.28 21.60 17.12
C GLU A 26 -8.78 21.95 17.03
N ALA A 27 -8.19 22.49 18.10
CA ALA A 27 -6.77 22.76 18.18
C ALA A 27 -5.94 21.46 18.21
N ALA A 28 -6.45 20.40 18.85
CA ALA A 28 -5.84 19.08 18.81
C ALA A 28 -5.88 18.49 17.39
N ALA A 29 -6.96 18.66 16.64
CA ALA A 29 -7.07 18.23 15.25
C ALA A 29 -6.05 18.92 14.33
N PHE A 30 -5.82 20.23 14.48
CA PHE A 30 -4.73 20.91 13.76
C PHE A 30 -3.35 20.32 14.09
N ARG A 31 -3.08 20.04 15.36
CA ARG A 31 -1.80 19.45 15.79
C ARG A 31 -1.63 18.02 15.27
N LEU A 32 -2.71 17.25 15.19
CA LEU A 32 -2.70 15.94 14.54
C LEU A 32 -2.32 16.10 13.06
N ALA A 33 -2.94 17.03 12.33
CA ALA A 33 -2.61 17.30 10.93
C ALA A 33 -1.15 17.77 10.73
N PHE A 34 -0.62 18.60 11.63
CA PHE A 34 0.80 18.98 11.63
C PHE A 34 1.70 17.75 11.70
N ALA A 35 1.46 16.89 12.70
CA ALA A 35 2.26 15.69 12.93
C ALA A 35 2.26 14.75 11.72
N GLN A 36 1.13 14.61 11.01
CA GLN A 36 1.06 13.74 9.83
C GLN A 36 1.87 14.28 8.64
N ILE A 37 1.95 15.59 8.46
CA ILE A 37 2.78 16.21 7.41
C ILE A 37 4.27 16.18 7.81
N GLU A 38 4.61 16.48 9.06
CA GLU A 38 5.99 16.45 9.57
C GLU A 38 6.59 15.04 9.52
N ALA A 39 5.76 14.01 9.68
CA ALA A 39 6.19 12.62 9.58
C ALA A 39 6.85 12.31 8.22
N VAL A 40 6.38 12.94 7.13
CA VAL A 40 6.73 12.52 5.76
C VAL A 40 7.70 13.46 5.05
N CYS A 41 7.84 14.72 5.49
CA CYS A 41 8.70 15.71 4.84
C CYS A 41 9.39 16.65 5.85
N ASN A 42 10.40 17.40 5.40
CA ASN A 42 11.17 18.30 6.28
C ASN A 42 10.48 19.65 6.52
N ILE A 43 9.25 19.61 7.03
CA ILE A 43 8.56 20.76 7.60
C ILE A 43 8.60 20.65 9.12
N ASP A 44 8.64 21.79 9.82
CA ASP A 44 8.55 21.90 11.28
C ASP A 44 7.53 23.00 11.64
N PHE A 45 6.36 22.60 12.13
CA PHE A 45 5.28 23.47 12.55
C PHE A 45 5.46 23.90 14.01
N VAL A 46 6.20 24.99 14.18
CA VAL A 46 6.40 25.60 15.50
C VAL A 46 5.26 26.54 15.87
N GLU A 47 4.45 26.18 16.88
CA GLU A 47 3.42 27.05 17.45
C GLU A 47 4.01 28.31 18.10
N VAL A 48 3.44 29.47 17.79
CA VAL A 48 3.82 30.78 18.36
C VAL A 48 2.65 31.38 19.15
N ALA A 49 2.97 32.29 20.07
CA ALA A 49 1.98 32.90 20.97
C ALA A 49 1.21 34.08 20.35
N ASN A 50 1.70 34.67 19.27
CA ASN A 50 1.08 35.83 18.63
C ASN A 50 0.97 35.62 17.12
N GLN A 51 -0.16 36.05 16.55
CA GLN A 51 -0.44 35.95 15.11
C GLN A 51 0.65 36.56 14.24
N ASN A 52 1.20 37.72 14.61
CA ASN A 52 2.24 38.42 13.84
C ASN A 52 3.61 37.70 13.79
N GLN A 53 3.76 36.60 14.53
CA GLN A 53 4.96 35.75 14.52
C GLN A 53 4.77 34.52 13.61
N ALA A 54 3.55 34.26 13.15
CA ALA A 54 3.22 33.06 12.39
C ALA A 54 3.40 33.24 10.89
N ASN A 55 3.70 32.14 10.21
CA ASN A 55 3.64 32.05 8.76
C ASN A 55 2.28 31.51 8.29
N ILE A 56 1.67 30.64 9.11
CA ILE A 56 0.33 30.11 8.87
C ILE A 56 -0.55 30.40 10.08
N THR A 57 -1.72 30.97 9.85
CA THR A 57 -2.70 31.29 10.88
C THR A 57 -3.92 30.39 10.73
N LEU A 58 -4.38 29.78 11.80
CA LEU A 58 -5.39 28.72 11.78
C LEU A 58 -6.58 29.06 12.69
N GLY A 59 -7.78 28.64 12.32
CA GLY A 59 -8.92 28.72 13.22
C GLY A 59 -10.21 28.14 12.64
N ALA A 60 -11.30 28.25 13.37
CA ALA A 60 -12.61 27.76 12.99
C ALA A 60 -13.68 28.86 13.03
N CYS A 61 -14.56 28.89 12.03
CA CYS A 61 -15.65 29.85 11.91
C CYS A 61 -17.01 29.16 11.72
N ASN A 62 -18.09 29.93 11.78
CA ASN A 62 -19.45 29.42 11.56
C ASN A 62 -19.82 29.43 10.06
N ASN A 63 -20.96 28.81 9.74
CA ASN A 63 -21.44 28.67 8.36
C ASN A 63 -21.70 29.99 7.64
N ALA A 64 -22.09 31.04 8.37
CA ALA A 64 -22.34 32.35 7.78
C ALA A 64 -21.03 32.98 7.30
N ASP A 65 -19.96 32.82 8.08
CA ASP A 65 -18.63 33.34 7.76
C ASP A 65 -17.90 32.50 6.70
N SER A 66 -18.16 31.19 6.64
CA SER A 66 -17.57 30.29 5.63
C SER A 66 -18.27 30.31 4.26
N GLY A 67 -19.44 30.96 4.18
CA GLY A 67 -20.29 30.93 2.99
C GLY A 67 -20.78 29.53 2.62
N GLY A 68 -20.82 28.60 3.57
CA GLY A 68 -21.23 27.21 3.36
C GLY A 68 -20.12 26.24 2.98
N SER A 69 -18.86 26.67 2.92
CA SER A 69 -17.71 25.77 2.67
C SER A 69 -17.36 24.96 3.92
N LEU A 70 -16.79 23.76 3.75
CA LEU A 70 -16.27 22.94 4.88
C LEU A 70 -14.99 23.55 5.46
N GLY A 71 -14.14 24.10 4.59
CA GLY A 71 -12.94 24.83 4.94
C GLY A 71 -12.45 25.66 3.75
N TRP A 72 -11.42 26.47 4.00
CA TRP A 72 -10.63 27.08 2.94
C TRP A 72 -9.24 27.45 3.45
N SER A 73 -8.32 27.62 2.50
CA SER A 73 -6.93 27.92 2.78
C SER A 73 -6.30 28.81 1.71
N TYR A 74 -5.23 29.52 2.09
CA TYR A 74 -4.44 30.34 1.16
C TYR A 74 -3.06 29.73 0.92
N TYR A 75 -2.72 29.60 -0.36
CA TYR A 75 -1.42 29.10 -0.81
C TYR A 75 -0.27 29.99 -0.34
N PRO A 76 0.95 29.42 -0.19
CA PRO A 76 2.17 30.19 -0.04
C PRO A 76 2.29 31.20 -1.20
N ALA A 77 2.53 32.48 -0.88
CA ALA A 77 2.71 33.63 -1.79
C ALA A 77 1.50 34.53 -2.10
N PHE A 78 0.34 34.33 -1.46
CA PHE A 78 -0.65 35.42 -1.40
C PHE A 78 -0.17 36.50 -0.40
N PRO A 79 -0.34 37.81 -0.70
CA PRO A 79 0.22 38.91 0.09
C PRO A 79 -0.41 39.09 1.47
N ASP A 80 -1.48 38.34 1.76
CA ASP A 80 -2.10 38.21 3.08
C ASP A 80 -1.80 36.78 3.57
N ASP A 81 -1.30 36.64 4.80
CA ASP A 81 -0.71 35.44 5.39
C ASP A 81 -1.43 34.11 5.07
N SER A 82 -0.68 33.02 4.89
CA SER A 82 -1.27 31.69 4.68
C SER A 82 -2.24 31.38 5.81
N ALA A 83 -3.51 31.14 5.46
CA ALA A 83 -4.57 30.88 6.42
C ALA A 83 -5.10 29.48 6.25
N VAL A 84 -5.56 28.88 7.34
CA VAL A 84 -6.41 27.69 7.32
C VAL A 84 -7.65 27.98 8.15
N VAL A 85 -8.83 27.92 7.55
CA VAL A 85 -10.09 28.16 8.25
C VAL A 85 -11.05 27.01 8.03
N ILE A 86 -11.61 26.49 9.13
CA ILE A 86 -12.52 25.35 9.13
C ILE A 86 -13.92 25.80 9.57
N ASN A 87 -14.97 25.25 8.98
CA ASN A 87 -16.35 25.53 9.35
C ASN A 87 -16.84 24.59 10.46
N TYR A 88 -16.83 25.03 11.71
CA TYR A 88 -17.22 24.18 12.84
C TYR A 88 -18.71 23.84 12.91
N THR A 89 -19.55 24.55 12.15
CA THR A 89 -21.00 24.25 12.10
C THR A 89 -21.36 23.25 11.02
N ALA A 90 -20.39 22.85 10.20
CA ALA A 90 -20.57 21.83 9.16
C ALA A 90 -20.07 20.44 9.59
N TYR A 91 -19.60 20.28 10.83
CA TYR A 91 -19.19 18.98 11.34
C TYR A 91 -20.33 17.97 11.27
N ALA A 92 -19.99 16.74 10.89
CA ALA A 92 -20.93 15.66 10.71
C ALA A 92 -21.51 15.16 12.06
N THR A 93 -20.82 15.43 13.17
CA THR A 93 -21.28 15.11 14.53
C THR A 93 -21.47 16.37 15.38
N ASN A 94 -22.38 16.29 16.35
CA ASN A 94 -22.54 17.33 17.38
C ASN A 94 -21.51 17.23 18.52
N ASP A 95 -20.66 16.21 18.48
CA ASP A 95 -19.45 16.06 19.29
C ASP A 95 -18.21 16.10 18.38
N TYR A 96 -17.01 16.15 18.97
CA TYR A 96 -15.75 16.24 18.22
C TYR A 96 -15.21 14.89 17.72
N SER A 97 -16.01 13.82 17.74
CA SER A 97 -15.51 12.46 17.43
C SER A 97 -15.10 12.26 15.97
N SER A 98 -15.65 13.04 15.05
CA SER A 98 -15.29 13.05 13.62
C SER A 98 -13.97 13.79 13.33
N LEU A 99 -13.38 14.47 14.32
CA LEU A 99 -12.08 15.15 14.21
C LEU A 99 -10.89 14.22 14.52
N GLU A 100 -11.15 13.01 15.00
CA GLU A 100 -10.11 12.01 15.24
C GLU A 100 -9.60 11.40 13.93
N LEU A 101 -8.42 10.78 13.96
CA LEU A 101 -7.86 10.11 12.77
C LEU A 101 -8.84 9.06 12.23
N GLY A 102 -9.10 9.13 10.93
CA GLY A 102 -10.09 8.28 10.26
C GLY A 102 -11.52 8.82 10.29
N GLY A 103 -11.78 9.92 10.99
CA GLY A 103 -13.04 10.65 10.94
C GLY A 103 -13.14 11.56 9.70
N TYR A 104 -14.36 11.85 9.27
CA TYR A 104 -14.65 12.62 8.06
C TYR A 104 -14.20 14.07 8.18
N ASP A 105 -14.50 14.72 9.31
CA ASP A 105 -14.18 16.13 9.49
C ASP A 105 -12.67 16.36 9.60
N PHE A 106 -11.91 15.39 10.11
CA PHE A 106 -10.44 15.43 10.10
C PHE A 106 -9.84 15.55 8.70
N VAL A 107 -10.47 14.96 7.67
CA VAL A 107 -10.02 15.07 6.27
C VAL A 107 -9.94 16.55 5.85
N THR A 108 -10.91 17.37 6.26
CA THR A 108 -10.90 18.81 5.94
C THR A 108 -9.70 19.51 6.58
N TYR A 109 -9.32 19.14 7.81
CA TYR A 109 -8.18 19.77 8.50
C TYR A 109 -6.87 19.53 7.76
N ILE A 110 -6.59 18.27 7.41
CA ILE A 110 -5.34 17.92 6.75
C ILE A 110 -5.31 18.41 5.30
N HIS A 111 -6.46 18.43 4.62
CA HIS A 111 -6.63 18.98 3.27
C HIS A 111 -6.30 20.47 3.21
N GLU A 112 -6.91 21.28 4.08
CA GLU A 112 -6.71 22.73 4.07
C GLU A 112 -5.29 23.11 4.52
N LEU A 113 -4.70 22.33 5.43
CA LEU A 113 -3.28 22.45 5.75
C LEU A 113 -2.40 22.12 4.54
N GLY A 114 -2.76 21.12 3.74
CA GLY A 114 -2.12 20.78 2.47
C GLY A 114 -2.02 21.97 1.52
N HIS A 115 -3.12 22.74 1.37
CA HIS A 115 -3.10 24.00 0.62
C HIS A 115 -2.15 25.04 1.21
N ALA A 116 -2.12 25.19 2.53
CA ALA A 116 -1.24 26.16 3.21
C ALA A 116 0.25 25.81 3.04
N VAL A 117 0.58 24.56 2.74
CA VAL A 117 1.92 24.10 2.36
C VAL A 117 2.08 23.85 0.86
N GLY A 118 1.17 24.37 0.03
CA GLY A 118 1.37 24.47 -1.43
C GLY A 118 0.80 23.34 -2.27
N LEU A 119 0.04 22.40 -1.70
CA LEU A 119 -0.66 21.36 -2.47
C LEU A 119 -1.94 21.91 -3.10
N LYS A 120 -2.37 21.31 -4.21
CA LYS A 120 -3.57 21.71 -4.97
C LYS A 120 -4.49 20.52 -5.17
N HIS A 121 -5.76 20.83 -5.39
CA HIS A 121 -6.75 19.87 -5.84
C HIS A 121 -6.31 19.16 -7.15
N PRO A 122 -6.58 17.84 -7.29
CA PRO A 122 -6.44 17.12 -8.54
C PRO A 122 -7.31 17.68 -9.66
N HIS A 123 -8.47 18.22 -9.29
CA HIS A 123 -9.35 18.96 -10.18
C HIS A 123 -8.97 20.44 -10.12
N THR A 124 -8.80 21.09 -11.27
CA THR A 124 -8.62 22.56 -11.26
C THR A 124 -9.98 23.25 -11.24
N ARG A 125 -10.08 24.35 -10.48
CA ARG A 125 -11.20 25.30 -10.59
C ARG A 125 -11.32 25.82 -12.03
N GLU A 126 -12.54 26.02 -12.51
CA GLU A 126 -12.75 26.57 -13.86
C GLU A 126 -12.09 27.95 -14.01
N GLY A 127 -11.39 28.16 -15.13
CA GLY A 127 -10.81 29.46 -15.50
C GLY A 127 -9.35 29.72 -15.09
N VAL A 128 -8.67 28.75 -14.46
CA VAL A 128 -7.20 28.81 -14.24
C VAL A 128 -6.46 27.80 -15.11
N SER A 129 -5.35 28.22 -15.73
CA SER A 129 -4.51 27.38 -16.60
C SER A 129 -3.48 26.62 -15.77
N PHE A 130 -3.93 25.58 -15.06
CA PHE A 130 -3.05 24.60 -14.41
C PHE A 130 -3.38 23.20 -14.94
N PRO A 131 -2.41 22.27 -14.92
CA PRO A 131 -2.69 20.88 -15.28
C PRO A 131 -3.63 20.25 -14.25
N LYS A 132 -4.70 19.61 -14.72
CA LYS A 132 -5.50 18.67 -13.93
C LYS A 132 -4.77 17.34 -13.81
N PHE A 133 -5.13 16.54 -12.81
CA PHE A 133 -4.78 15.12 -12.84
C PHE A 133 -5.27 14.48 -14.15
N PRO A 134 -4.53 13.51 -14.70
CA PRO A 134 -4.93 12.78 -15.91
C PRO A 134 -6.32 12.17 -15.78
N GLY A 135 -7.14 12.33 -16.82
CA GLY A 135 -8.52 11.87 -16.87
C GLY A 135 -9.55 12.74 -16.13
N VAL A 136 -9.14 13.58 -15.18
CA VAL A 136 -10.05 14.36 -14.33
C VAL A 136 -10.70 15.52 -15.10
N LYS A 137 -12.03 15.55 -15.10
CA LYS A 137 -12.88 16.55 -15.76
C LYS A 137 -13.73 17.31 -14.75
N ALA A 138 -14.22 16.66 -13.69
CA ALA A 138 -15.05 17.23 -12.62
C ALA A 138 -14.40 17.08 -11.23
N ALA A 139 -14.94 17.79 -10.24
CA ALA A 139 -14.46 17.74 -8.86
C ALA A 139 -14.98 16.52 -8.07
N TYR A 140 -16.22 16.14 -8.34
CA TYR A 140 -16.94 15.05 -7.66
C TYR A 140 -17.36 13.98 -8.68
N ASP A 141 -17.49 12.74 -8.22
CA ASP A 141 -17.90 11.56 -9.01
C ASP A 141 -17.04 11.32 -10.26
N ASP A 142 -15.79 11.78 -10.22
CA ASP A 142 -14.82 11.66 -11.31
C ASP A 142 -13.46 11.27 -10.75
N TYR A 143 -13.14 9.99 -10.87
CA TYR A 143 -11.95 9.40 -10.28
C TYR A 143 -10.71 9.51 -11.20
N GLY A 144 -10.85 10.08 -12.40
CA GLY A 144 -9.74 10.24 -13.34
C GLY A 144 -9.18 8.93 -13.89
N ASP A 145 -8.03 8.99 -14.55
CA ASP A 145 -7.38 7.80 -15.10
C ASP A 145 -6.85 6.92 -13.96
N PHE A 146 -7.10 5.61 -14.04
CA PHE A 146 -6.74 4.61 -13.00
C PHE A 146 -7.33 4.91 -11.60
N ASP A 147 -8.44 5.67 -11.55
CA ASP A 147 -9.14 6.06 -10.32
C ASP A 147 -8.28 6.79 -9.28
N LEU A 148 -7.23 7.51 -9.74
CA LEU A 148 -6.25 8.18 -8.87
C LEU A 148 -6.76 9.46 -8.20
N ASN A 149 -7.91 10.00 -8.62
CA ASN A 149 -8.55 11.15 -7.96
C ASN A 149 -9.54 10.68 -6.87
N GLN A 150 -9.00 10.09 -5.80
CA GLN A 150 -9.75 9.65 -4.62
C GLN A 150 -8.96 9.94 -3.33
N GLY A 151 -9.68 10.10 -2.22
CA GLY A 151 -9.13 10.39 -0.90
C GLY A 151 -8.11 9.36 -0.40
N VAL A 152 -8.19 8.11 -0.86
CA VAL A 152 -7.18 7.07 -0.55
C VAL A 152 -5.84 7.20 -1.28
N TYR A 153 -5.75 8.09 -2.27
CA TYR A 153 -4.50 8.32 -3.03
C TYR A 153 -3.99 9.75 -2.93
N THR A 154 -4.89 10.71 -2.65
CA THR A 154 -4.55 12.09 -2.34
C THR A 154 -5.62 12.69 -1.43
N MET A 155 -5.19 13.22 -0.28
CA MET A 155 -6.02 13.99 0.64
C MET A 155 -6.57 15.27 0.01
N MET A 156 -6.03 15.69 -1.14
CA MET A 156 -6.48 16.86 -1.88
C MET A 156 -7.66 16.57 -2.82
N SER A 157 -8.11 15.32 -2.94
CA SER A 157 -9.32 15.00 -3.71
C SER A 157 -10.58 15.51 -3.00
N TYR A 158 -11.66 15.73 -3.76
CA TYR A 158 -13.01 15.90 -3.20
C TYR A 158 -13.82 14.59 -3.26
N ASN A 159 -13.25 13.53 -3.85
CA ASN A 159 -13.82 12.20 -3.82
C ASN A 159 -13.27 11.47 -2.60
N ASP A 160 -13.72 11.86 -1.41
CA ASP A 160 -13.22 11.33 -0.15
C ASP A 160 -13.46 9.82 0.00
N GLY A 161 -12.52 9.15 0.69
CA GLY A 161 -12.57 7.70 0.87
C GLY A 161 -12.19 6.91 -0.38
N TYR A 162 -12.77 5.71 -0.53
CA TYR A 162 -12.43 4.73 -1.57
C TYR A 162 -13.65 4.22 -2.32
N ALA A 163 -14.29 5.11 -3.09
CA ALA A 163 -15.53 4.82 -3.79
C ALA A 163 -15.43 3.65 -4.78
N THR A 164 -14.29 3.48 -5.45
CA THR A 164 -14.05 2.36 -6.40
C THR A 164 -13.51 1.09 -5.75
N GLY A 165 -13.31 1.12 -4.43
CA GLY A 165 -12.86 -0.03 -3.65
C GLY A 165 -13.94 -1.10 -3.46
N PRO A 166 -13.56 -2.27 -2.91
CA PRO A 166 -14.47 -3.42 -2.77
C PRO A 166 -15.67 -3.17 -1.86
N LEU A 167 -15.58 -2.20 -0.93
CA LEU A 167 -16.66 -1.84 -0.01
C LEU A 167 -17.48 -0.63 -0.48
N GLY A 168 -17.06 0.03 -1.57
CA GLY A 168 -17.71 1.23 -2.08
C GLY A 168 -17.55 2.47 -1.20
N ALA A 169 -18.24 3.55 -1.61
CA ALA A 169 -18.21 4.83 -0.92
C ALA A 169 -18.91 4.77 0.45
N LEU A 170 -18.36 5.52 1.42
CA LEU A 170 -19.02 5.79 2.69
C LEU A 170 -19.92 7.03 2.57
N ASP A 171 -20.97 7.05 3.38
CA ASP A 171 -21.83 8.22 3.57
C ASP A 171 -21.40 8.93 4.87
N PRO A 172 -20.91 10.18 4.82
CA PRO A 172 -20.45 10.90 6.00
C PRO A 172 -21.57 11.18 7.01
N ASP A 173 -22.84 11.26 6.58
CA ASP A 173 -23.97 11.45 7.50
C ASP A 173 -24.30 10.17 8.29
N VAL A 174 -23.86 9.01 7.78
CA VAL A 174 -24.09 7.69 8.39
C VAL A 174 -22.85 7.20 9.14
N THR A 175 -21.66 7.45 8.57
CA THR A 175 -20.37 6.91 9.04
C THR A 175 -19.32 8.02 9.18
N PRO A 176 -19.51 9.00 10.09
CA PRO A 176 -18.59 10.14 10.18
C PRO A 176 -17.29 9.88 10.94
N THR A 177 -17.18 8.80 11.71
CA THR A 177 -16.11 8.65 12.72
C THR A 177 -15.01 7.66 12.34
N TYR A 178 -15.13 6.97 11.21
CA TYR A 178 -14.13 6.02 10.74
C TYR A 178 -14.19 5.82 9.23
N GLY A 179 -13.11 5.27 8.68
CA GLY A 179 -13.00 4.86 7.29
C GLY A 179 -12.63 5.93 6.29
N TRP A 180 -12.22 7.09 6.80
CA TRP A 180 -11.70 8.20 6.02
C TRP A 180 -10.16 8.26 6.07
N GLY A 181 -9.57 9.18 5.31
CA GLY A 181 -8.11 9.37 5.26
C GLY A 181 -7.56 9.96 6.55
N ALA A 182 -6.41 9.46 7.02
CA ALA A 182 -5.78 9.94 8.25
C ALA A 182 -4.40 10.59 8.05
N THR A 183 -3.76 10.45 6.88
CA THR A 183 -2.41 10.96 6.61
C THR A 183 -2.37 11.65 5.25
N PRO A 184 -1.28 12.38 4.91
CA PRO A 184 -0.97 12.59 3.50
C PRO A 184 -0.90 11.22 2.81
N MET A 185 -1.52 11.11 1.65
CA MET A 185 -1.53 9.87 0.87
C MET A 185 -0.36 9.85 -0.10
N ALA A 186 -0.13 8.74 -0.80
CA ALA A 186 1.10 8.54 -1.58
C ALA A 186 1.44 9.68 -2.56
N LEU A 187 0.43 10.25 -3.23
CA LEU A 187 0.63 11.35 -4.16
C LEU A 187 0.94 12.68 -3.43
N ASP A 188 0.35 12.88 -2.25
CA ASP A 188 0.64 14.03 -1.40
C ASP A 188 2.05 13.94 -0.81
N ILE A 189 2.45 12.76 -0.34
CA ILE A 189 3.81 12.51 0.17
C ILE A 189 4.83 12.82 -0.91
N ALA A 190 4.66 12.28 -2.13
CA ALA A 190 5.56 12.57 -3.23
C ALA A 190 5.66 14.08 -3.54
N ALA A 191 4.53 14.80 -3.53
CA ALA A 191 4.49 16.24 -3.75
C ALA A 191 5.16 17.03 -2.59
N LEU A 192 4.88 16.68 -1.34
CA LEU A 192 5.47 17.31 -0.16
C LEU A 192 6.98 17.08 -0.11
N GLN A 193 7.44 15.87 -0.40
CA GLN A 193 8.85 15.54 -0.45
C GLN A 193 9.58 16.20 -1.62
N TYR A 194 8.90 16.42 -2.75
CA TYR A 194 9.43 17.24 -3.83
C TYR A 194 9.64 18.70 -3.40
N LEU A 195 8.70 19.27 -2.65
CA LEU A 195 8.76 20.67 -2.19
C LEU A 195 9.74 20.88 -1.03
N TYR A 196 9.77 19.96 -0.08
CA TYR A 196 10.41 20.15 1.23
C TYR A 196 11.49 19.11 1.55
N GLY A 197 11.66 18.09 0.71
CA GLY A 197 12.53 16.95 0.97
C GLY A 197 11.89 15.93 1.91
N ALA A 198 12.29 14.67 1.77
CA ALA A 198 11.83 13.56 2.59
C ALA A 198 12.36 13.62 4.04
N ASN A 199 11.52 13.28 5.01
CA ASN A 199 11.93 13.14 6.40
C ASN A 199 12.59 11.77 6.63
N MET A 200 13.92 11.74 6.52
CA MET A 200 14.70 10.51 6.68
C MET A 200 14.95 10.10 8.15
N SER A 201 14.28 10.75 9.12
CA SER A 201 14.40 10.44 10.55
C SER A 201 13.16 9.77 11.14
N TYR A 202 12.06 9.75 10.39
CA TYR A 202 10.80 9.17 10.81
C TYR A 202 10.82 7.66 10.64
N HIS A 203 10.53 6.92 11.71
CA HIS A 203 10.49 5.44 11.73
C HIS A 203 11.73 4.84 11.03
N THR A 204 12.88 4.88 11.70
CA THR A 204 14.15 4.34 11.16
C THR A 204 14.53 2.99 11.79
N GLY A 205 13.60 2.39 12.54
CA GLY A 205 13.78 1.12 13.23
C GLY A 205 12.92 0.05 12.58
N ASN A 206 12.89 -1.14 13.18
CA ASN A 206 12.01 -2.20 12.69
C ASN A 206 10.59 -1.97 13.22
N ASN A 207 9.71 -1.56 12.35
CA ASN A 207 8.34 -1.17 12.62
C ASN A 207 7.35 -2.29 12.23
N THR A 208 6.21 -2.35 12.91
CA THR A 208 5.11 -3.26 12.56
C THR A 208 3.82 -2.48 12.43
N TYR A 209 3.26 -2.50 11.23
CA TYR A 209 2.02 -1.84 10.85
C TYR A 209 0.89 -2.88 10.81
N VAL A 210 -0.06 -2.77 11.74
CA VAL A 210 -1.17 -3.73 11.87
C VAL A 210 -2.40 -3.19 11.15
N LEU A 211 -2.95 -3.97 10.23
CA LEU A 211 -4.18 -3.61 9.52
C LEU A 211 -5.35 -3.45 10.51
N PRO A 212 -6.26 -2.48 10.31
CA PRO A 212 -7.42 -2.33 11.18
C PRO A 212 -8.30 -3.59 11.18
N SER A 213 -8.79 -3.98 12.35
CA SER A 213 -9.55 -5.23 12.54
C SER A 213 -11.07 -5.04 12.66
N ALA A 214 -11.55 -3.80 12.76
CA ALA A 214 -12.96 -3.46 12.96
C ALA A 214 -13.27 -2.07 12.40
N ASN A 215 -14.52 -1.83 12.05
CA ASN A 215 -15.04 -0.52 11.63
C ASN A 215 -15.46 0.28 12.87
N VAL A 216 -14.51 0.98 13.47
CA VAL A 216 -14.65 1.76 14.71
C VAL A 216 -13.82 3.04 14.61
N ALA A 217 -14.08 4.02 15.49
CA ALA A 217 -13.28 5.24 15.56
C ALA A 217 -11.77 4.93 15.64
N GLY A 218 -10.97 5.63 14.84
CA GLY A 218 -9.54 5.36 14.63
C GLY A 218 -9.22 4.47 13.43
N THR A 219 -10.18 3.70 12.90
CA THR A 219 -10.01 2.96 11.65
C THR A 219 -9.96 3.93 10.48
N SER A 220 -8.91 3.85 9.67
CA SER A 220 -8.62 4.81 8.61
C SER A 220 -7.88 4.19 7.44
N TYR A 221 -7.87 4.91 6.32
CA TYR A 221 -6.86 4.73 5.28
C TYR A 221 -5.68 5.66 5.55
N SER A 222 -4.47 5.14 5.41
CA SER A 222 -3.22 5.87 5.61
C SER A 222 -2.18 5.47 4.58
N CYS A 223 -1.17 6.30 4.36
CA CYS A 223 -0.01 5.97 3.55
C CYS A 223 1.24 5.89 4.43
N LEU A 224 1.98 4.79 4.30
CA LEU A 224 3.18 4.54 5.09
C LEU A 224 4.37 5.27 4.48
N TRP A 225 4.98 6.13 5.28
CA TRP A 225 6.35 6.59 5.10
C TRP A 225 7.19 5.98 6.21
N ASP A 226 8.26 5.31 5.82
CA ASP A 226 9.20 4.65 6.71
C ASP A 226 10.60 4.89 6.14
N ALA A 227 11.50 5.48 6.93
CA ALA A 227 12.80 5.92 6.45
C ALA A 227 13.88 4.83 6.56
N GLY A 228 13.52 3.66 7.06
CA GLY A 228 14.34 2.46 6.99
C GLY A 228 14.18 1.57 8.21
N GLY A 229 14.71 0.37 8.11
CA GLY A 229 14.43 -0.64 9.12
C GLY A 229 14.31 -1.99 8.44
N THR A 230 13.55 -2.86 9.07
CA THR A 230 13.06 -4.08 8.44
C THR A 230 11.65 -4.25 8.96
N ASP A 231 10.70 -3.92 8.10
CA ASP A 231 9.37 -3.50 8.51
C ASP A 231 8.34 -4.53 8.08
N THR A 232 7.23 -4.56 8.80
CA THR A 232 6.20 -5.59 8.61
C THR A 232 4.82 -4.97 8.50
N ILE A 233 4.06 -5.31 7.45
CA ILE A 233 2.61 -5.17 7.49
C ILE A 233 2.01 -6.50 7.95
N LYS A 234 1.06 -6.43 8.90
CA LYS A 234 0.43 -7.61 9.50
C LYS A 234 -1.10 -7.50 9.47
N ALA A 235 -1.78 -8.61 9.19
CA ALA A 235 -3.22 -8.71 9.35
C ALA A 235 -3.67 -8.43 10.80
N GLY A 236 -4.78 -7.71 10.96
CA GLY A 236 -5.31 -7.29 12.26
C GLY A 236 -6.21 -8.32 12.93
N SER A 237 -6.75 -9.26 12.16
CA SER A 237 -7.61 -10.33 12.64
C SER A 237 -7.52 -11.57 11.76
N ASN A 238 -8.29 -12.60 12.11
CA ASN A 238 -8.38 -13.86 11.37
C ASN A 238 -9.27 -13.79 10.11
N ALA A 239 -9.74 -12.61 9.72
CA ALA A 239 -10.42 -12.43 8.43
C ALA A 239 -9.40 -12.28 7.30
N ASN A 240 -9.78 -12.68 6.09
CA ASN A 240 -8.95 -12.55 4.90
C ASN A 240 -8.38 -11.13 4.78
N ALA A 241 -7.08 -11.05 4.50
CA ALA A 241 -6.36 -9.82 4.25
C ALA A 241 -5.74 -9.83 2.84
N VAL A 242 -5.62 -8.64 2.27
CA VAL A 242 -4.73 -8.39 1.14
C VAL A 242 -3.60 -7.54 1.69
N ILE A 243 -2.36 -8.02 1.58
CA ILE A 243 -1.16 -7.28 1.96
C ILE A 243 -0.27 -7.18 0.74
N ASP A 244 -0.06 -5.96 0.27
CA ASP A 244 0.73 -5.64 -0.91
C ASP A 244 1.88 -4.71 -0.50
N LEU A 245 3.10 -5.21 -0.59
CA LEU A 245 4.31 -4.52 -0.13
C LEU A 245 4.89 -3.57 -1.19
N ARG A 246 4.25 -3.45 -2.36
CA ARG A 246 4.72 -2.55 -3.41
C ARG A 246 4.41 -1.10 -3.08
N GLU A 247 5.43 -0.26 -3.21
CA GLU A 247 5.30 1.19 -3.12
C GLU A 247 4.44 1.79 -4.24
N ALA A 248 3.99 3.02 -4.02
CA ALA A 248 3.36 3.82 -5.04
C ALA A 248 4.31 4.16 -6.19
N LYS A 249 3.84 3.96 -7.42
CA LYS A 249 4.64 4.20 -8.63
C LYS A 249 4.74 5.67 -9.01
N ILE A 250 3.79 6.50 -8.57
CA ILE A 250 3.67 7.93 -8.93
C ILE A 250 3.60 8.10 -10.47
N THR A 251 2.86 7.21 -11.12
CA THR A 251 2.63 7.20 -12.57
C THR A 251 1.14 7.00 -12.87
N VAL A 252 0.71 7.38 -14.07
CA VAL A 252 -0.66 7.17 -14.56
C VAL A 252 -0.83 5.71 -14.98
N SER A 253 -0.95 4.85 -13.98
CA SER A 253 -1.01 3.40 -14.15
C SER A 253 -1.61 2.73 -12.93
N ASN A 254 -1.91 1.43 -13.03
CA ASN A 254 -2.22 0.62 -11.86
C ASN A 254 -1.07 0.67 -10.83
N GLY A 255 -1.40 0.98 -9.57
CA GLY A 255 -0.44 1.24 -8.49
C GLY A 255 0.13 2.66 -8.46
N GLY A 256 -0.42 3.60 -9.27
CA GLY A 256 0.05 4.99 -9.32
C GLY A 256 0.02 5.68 -7.95
N GLY A 257 -1.08 5.52 -7.21
CA GLY A 257 -1.24 5.99 -5.83
C GLY A 257 -0.87 4.95 -4.76
N GLY A 258 -0.22 3.85 -5.16
CA GLY A 258 0.06 2.71 -4.29
C GLY A 258 -0.97 1.60 -4.43
N PHE A 259 -0.65 0.45 -3.82
CA PHE A 259 -1.51 -0.70 -3.71
C PHE A 259 -2.07 -0.74 -2.28
N ILE A 260 -3.38 -0.96 -2.13
CA ILE A 260 -4.03 -0.90 -0.82
C ILE A 260 -3.95 -2.27 -0.15
N SER A 261 -3.17 -2.34 0.91
CA SER A 261 -3.25 -3.41 1.90
C SER A 261 -4.50 -3.19 2.78
N SER A 262 -5.35 -4.19 2.92
CA SER A 262 -6.62 -4.07 3.64
C SER A 262 -7.10 -5.41 4.20
N GLN A 263 -8.05 -5.34 5.14
CA GLN A 263 -8.72 -6.52 5.67
C GLN A 263 -10.18 -6.58 5.19
N ASN A 264 -10.67 -7.78 4.88
CA ASN A 264 -12.01 -7.97 4.34
C ASN A 264 -13.09 -7.36 5.24
N GLY A 265 -13.95 -6.53 4.65
CA GLY A 265 -15.05 -5.85 5.34
C GLY A 265 -14.66 -4.62 6.16
N ILE A 266 -13.39 -4.21 6.15
CA ILE A 266 -12.90 -3.06 6.92
C ILE A 266 -12.63 -1.87 6.00
N HIS A 267 -13.23 -0.71 6.30
CA HIS A 267 -12.93 0.54 5.61
C HIS A 267 -11.64 1.13 6.17
N GLY A 268 -10.50 0.52 5.87
CA GLY A 268 -9.21 1.01 6.34
C GLY A 268 -8.08 0.13 5.88
N GLY A 269 -6.87 0.68 5.88
CA GLY A 269 -5.74 0.02 5.28
C GLY A 269 -4.58 0.97 4.97
N PHE A 270 -3.60 0.42 4.28
CA PHE A 270 -2.34 1.10 4.00
C PHE A 270 -2.02 1.10 2.51
N THR A 271 -1.58 2.24 2.00
CA THR A 271 -0.68 2.30 0.84
C THR A 271 0.75 2.53 1.33
N ILE A 272 1.75 2.32 0.48
CA ILE A 272 3.16 2.60 0.79
C ILE A 272 3.65 3.73 -0.11
N ALA A 273 4.26 4.76 0.47
CA ALA A 273 4.78 5.91 -0.27
C ALA A 273 6.00 5.52 -1.12
N GLN A 274 6.21 6.24 -2.23
CA GLN A 274 7.43 6.07 -3.03
C GLN A 274 8.67 6.38 -2.19
N GLY A 275 9.67 5.51 -2.24
CA GLY A 275 10.92 5.60 -1.50
C GLY A 275 10.88 4.92 -0.12
N ALA A 276 9.71 4.49 0.36
CA ALA A 276 9.59 3.66 1.55
C ALA A 276 9.62 2.17 1.17
N VAL A 277 10.26 1.34 2.00
CA VAL A 277 10.37 -0.10 1.77
C VAL A 277 9.78 -0.84 2.97
N ILE A 278 8.96 -1.85 2.69
CA ILE A 278 8.46 -2.79 3.69
C ILE A 278 8.83 -4.19 3.21
N GLU A 279 9.56 -4.96 4.00
CA GLU A 279 10.13 -6.24 3.59
C GLU A 279 9.27 -7.44 3.98
N ASN A 280 8.39 -7.28 4.98
CA ASN A 280 7.70 -8.42 5.56
C ASN A 280 6.18 -8.26 5.49
N ALA A 281 5.51 -9.35 5.16
CA ALA A 281 4.06 -9.49 5.27
C ALA A 281 3.73 -10.68 6.16
N ALA A 282 2.76 -10.50 7.06
CA ALA A 282 2.25 -11.58 7.88
C ALA A 282 0.71 -11.59 7.85
N GLY A 283 0.15 -12.65 7.29
CA GLY A 283 -1.26 -12.99 7.42
C GLY A 283 -1.60 -13.49 8.83
N LEU A 284 -2.77 -14.12 8.97
CA LEU A 284 -3.22 -14.75 10.21
C LEU A 284 -3.91 -16.08 9.95
N ASP A 285 -5.21 -16.22 10.23
CA ASP A 285 -5.95 -17.46 9.99
C ASP A 285 -6.91 -17.36 8.78
N GLY A 286 -6.88 -16.23 8.06
CA GLY A 286 -7.72 -15.95 6.89
C GLY A 286 -7.15 -16.58 5.63
N ASN A 287 -7.91 -16.59 4.53
CA ASN A 287 -7.33 -16.89 3.23
C ASN A 287 -6.75 -15.59 2.69
N ASP A 288 -5.45 -15.39 2.90
CA ASP A 288 -4.78 -14.12 2.71
C ASP A 288 -4.10 -14.05 1.33
N THR A 289 -4.01 -12.85 0.77
CA THR A 289 -3.22 -12.57 -0.43
C THR A 289 -2.02 -11.73 -0.03
N LEU A 290 -0.81 -12.28 -0.17
CA LEU A 290 0.44 -11.64 0.22
C LEU A 290 1.31 -11.40 -1.02
N ILE A 291 1.60 -10.14 -1.32
CA ILE A 291 2.42 -9.75 -2.48
C ILE A 291 3.64 -8.99 -1.98
N GLY A 292 4.82 -9.48 -2.33
CA GLY A 292 6.11 -8.86 -2.09
C GLY A 292 6.37 -7.64 -2.96
N ASN A 293 7.63 -7.28 -3.13
CA ASN A 293 8.10 -6.15 -3.91
C ASN A 293 9.46 -6.47 -4.57
N GLY A 294 10.30 -5.46 -4.79
CA GLY A 294 11.58 -5.64 -5.51
C GLY A 294 12.78 -5.98 -4.63
N VAL A 295 12.58 -6.20 -3.32
CA VAL A 295 13.65 -6.54 -2.38
C VAL A 295 13.37 -7.89 -1.73
N ASP A 296 14.38 -8.47 -1.09
CA ASP A 296 14.23 -9.73 -0.33
C ASP A 296 13.11 -9.61 0.72
N ASN A 297 12.04 -10.37 0.53
CA ASN A 297 10.87 -10.36 1.38
C ASN A 297 10.75 -11.60 2.25
N ARG A 298 10.03 -11.43 3.37
CA ARG A 298 9.50 -12.55 4.15
C ARG A 298 7.99 -12.47 4.18
N LEU A 299 7.34 -13.40 3.49
CA LEU A 299 5.89 -13.53 3.46
C LEU A 299 5.50 -14.75 4.31
N THR A 300 4.63 -14.56 5.30
CA THR A 300 4.10 -15.63 6.15
C THR A 300 2.58 -15.64 6.05
N GLY A 301 2.01 -16.68 5.43
CA GLY A 301 0.56 -16.87 5.22
C GLY A 301 -0.17 -17.07 6.55
N GLY A 302 0.07 -18.22 7.19
CA GLY A 302 -0.43 -18.51 8.53
C GLY A 302 -1.33 -19.75 8.50
N ARG A 303 -2.58 -19.63 8.92
CA ARG A 303 -3.60 -20.62 8.57
C ARG A 303 -4.47 -20.06 7.46
N GLY A 304 -5.15 -20.95 6.75
CA GLY A 304 -6.01 -20.56 5.65
C GLY A 304 -5.40 -21.06 4.35
N ASN A 305 -6.08 -20.84 3.23
CA ASN A 305 -5.50 -21.12 1.93
C ASN A 305 -4.99 -19.80 1.37
N ASP A 306 -3.68 -19.61 1.43
CA ASP A 306 -3.06 -18.32 1.12
C ASP A 306 -2.52 -18.27 -0.31
N ASP A 307 -2.63 -17.12 -0.95
CA ASP A 307 -2.01 -16.84 -2.25
C ASP A 307 -0.83 -15.88 -2.05
N MET A 308 0.38 -16.36 -2.32
CA MET A 308 1.63 -15.67 -1.98
C MET A 308 2.51 -15.49 -3.21
N ARG A 309 2.99 -14.26 -3.42
CA ARG A 309 3.84 -13.89 -4.56
C ARG A 309 5.04 -13.04 -4.12
N GLY A 310 6.27 -13.50 -4.37
CA GLY A 310 7.52 -12.83 -3.98
C GLY A 310 7.87 -11.61 -4.85
N LEU A 311 7.76 -11.77 -6.18
CA LEU A 311 8.14 -10.82 -7.23
C LEU A 311 9.63 -10.79 -7.58
N SER A 312 10.44 -9.97 -6.91
CA SER A 312 11.86 -9.89 -7.22
C SER A 312 12.64 -9.79 -5.93
N GLY A 313 13.76 -10.50 -5.85
CA GLY A 313 14.54 -10.58 -4.61
C GLY A 313 14.67 -12.04 -4.19
N ASN A 314 15.46 -12.31 -3.17
CA ASN A 314 15.57 -13.66 -2.61
C ASN A 314 14.58 -13.81 -1.47
N ASP A 315 13.38 -14.25 -1.83
CA ASP A 315 12.24 -14.22 -0.95
C ASP A 315 12.13 -15.48 -0.07
N ARG A 316 11.40 -15.35 1.02
CA ARG A 316 11.05 -16.45 1.92
C ARG A 316 9.53 -16.49 2.06
N LEU A 317 8.91 -17.41 1.33
CA LEU A 317 7.47 -17.64 1.38
C LEU A 317 7.18 -18.84 2.29
N LEU A 318 6.42 -18.60 3.36
CA LEU A 318 5.96 -19.62 4.30
C LEU A 318 4.43 -19.67 4.28
N GLY A 319 3.84 -20.68 3.64
CA GLY A 319 2.38 -20.89 3.62
C GLY A 319 1.82 -21.29 4.99
N ASP A 320 2.60 -22.08 5.73
CA ASP A 320 2.29 -22.61 7.05
C ASP A 320 1.15 -23.65 7.08
N ALA A 321 -0.13 -23.30 7.11
CA ALA A 321 -1.20 -24.29 7.26
C ALA A 321 -2.43 -24.00 6.40
N GLY A 322 -2.57 -24.77 5.33
CA GLY A 322 -3.75 -24.87 4.51
C GLY A 322 -3.34 -25.30 3.13
N ARG A 323 -4.06 -24.90 2.09
CA ARG A 323 -3.70 -25.23 0.71
C ARG A 323 -3.20 -23.98 0.04
N ASP A 324 -1.90 -23.77 0.16
CA ASP A 324 -1.29 -22.49 -0.19
C ASP A 324 -0.78 -22.51 -1.63
N THR A 325 -0.83 -21.35 -2.29
CA THR A 325 -0.21 -21.11 -3.60
C THR A 325 0.98 -20.20 -3.41
N LEU A 326 2.20 -20.69 -3.68
CA LEU A 326 3.44 -19.97 -3.51
C LEU A 326 4.12 -19.76 -4.87
N GLN A 327 4.31 -18.50 -5.25
CA GLN A 327 5.06 -18.08 -6.43
C GLN A 327 6.23 -17.21 -6.01
N GLY A 328 7.46 -17.69 -6.23
CA GLY A 328 8.68 -16.91 -5.96
C GLY A 328 8.82 -15.72 -6.92
N ASP A 329 8.62 -15.99 -8.21
CA ASP A 329 9.06 -15.15 -9.34
C ASP A 329 10.59 -15.06 -9.40
N GLY A 330 11.17 -13.89 -9.65
CA GLY A 330 12.59 -13.78 -9.95
C GLY A 330 13.46 -13.70 -8.70
N GLY A 331 14.47 -14.58 -8.61
CA GLY A 331 15.42 -14.59 -7.50
C GLY A 331 15.82 -16.01 -7.16
N ALA A 332 16.51 -16.20 -6.03
CA ALA A 332 16.75 -17.52 -5.48
C ALA A 332 15.92 -17.71 -4.20
N ASP A 333 14.68 -18.16 -4.37
CA ASP A 333 13.68 -18.13 -3.30
C ASP A 333 13.72 -19.35 -2.40
N LEU A 334 13.19 -19.17 -1.18
CA LEU A 334 12.89 -20.23 -0.25
C LEU A 334 11.39 -20.38 -0.10
N LEU A 335 10.84 -21.43 -0.70
CA LEU A 335 9.42 -21.75 -0.66
C LEU A 335 9.17 -22.87 0.35
N LYS A 336 8.22 -22.65 1.26
CA LYS A 336 7.80 -23.63 2.25
C LYS A 336 6.27 -23.67 2.30
N GLY A 337 5.68 -24.74 1.79
CA GLY A 337 4.22 -24.90 1.76
C GLY A 337 3.66 -25.12 3.16
N GLY A 338 4.29 -26.00 3.94
CA GLY A 338 3.82 -26.35 5.27
C GLY A 338 2.78 -27.46 5.24
N ASN A 339 1.72 -27.33 6.04
CA ASN A 339 0.69 -28.34 6.21
C ASN A 339 -0.48 -28.13 5.25
N GLY A 340 -0.60 -29.01 4.26
CA GLY A 340 -1.83 -29.22 3.50
C GLY A 340 -1.54 -29.83 2.15
N SER A 341 -2.02 -29.21 1.08
CA SER A 341 -1.75 -29.63 -0.29
C SER A 341 -1.43 -28.37 -1.08
N ASP A 342 -0.13 -28.12 -1.21
CA ASP A 342 0.39 -26.82 -1.60
C ASP A 342 0.78 -26.79 -3.07
N LYS A 343 0.78 -25.61 -3.67
CA LYS A 343 1.18 -25.39 -5.07
C LYS A 343 2.39 -24.48 -5.10
N PHE A 344 3.46 -24.96 -5.73
CA PHE A 344 4.64 -24.16 -6.03
C PHE A 344 4.59 -23.75 -7.51
N VAL A 345 4.50 -22.46 -7.79
CA VAL A 345 4.17 -21.94 -9.12
C VAL A 345 5.37 -21.28 -9.78
N PHE A 346 5.65 -21.72 -11.01
CA PHE A 346 6.64 -21.11 -11.90
C PHE A 346 5.96 -20.81 -13.24
N THR A 347 6.12 -19.58 -13.70
CA THR A 347 5.45 -19.02 -14.88
C THR A 347 6.42 -18.62 -15.99
N ASP A 348 7.70 -18.48 -15.67
CA ASP A 348 8.77 -18.20 -16.62
C ASP A 348 10.02 -19.01 -16.25
N ILE A 349 10.86 -19.35 -17.22
CA ILE A 349 12.16 -20.01 -16.95
C ILE A 349 13.09 -19.12 -16.09
N LEU A 350 12.87 -17.81 -16.10
CA LEU A 350 13.59 -16.83 -15.29
C LEU A 350 13.15 -16.82 -13.83
N ASP A 351 12.01 -17.43 -13.49
CA ASP A 351 11.56 -17.59 -12.10
C ASP A 351 12.49 -18.53 -11.31
N SER A 352 13.30 -19.35 -11.99
CA SER A 352 14.24 -20.24 -11.30
C SER A 352 15.41 -20.66 -12.16
N THR A 353 16.33 -19.72 -12.40
CA THR A 353 17.49 -19.98 -13.27
C THR A 353 18.43 -21.04 -12.68
N VAL A 354 19.33 -21.58 -13.50
CA VAL A 354 20.36 -22.52 -13.03
C VAL A 354 21.30 -21.90 -11.99
N SER A 355 21.58 -20.60 -12.10
CA SER A 355 22.44 -19.86 -11.15
C SER A 355 21.70 -19.43 -9.88
N GLU A 356 20.44 -19.04 -10.02
CA GLU A 356 19.58 -18.53 -8.95
C GLU A 356 18.37 -19.44 -8.85
N SER A 357 18.62 -20.70 -8.49
CA SER A 357 17.57 -21.71 -8.40
C SER A 357 16.89 -21.67 -7.04
N ASP A 358 15.57 -21.64 -7.07
CA ASP A 358 14.70 -21.73 -5.92
C ASP A 358 14.88 -23.02 -5.17
N ARG A 359 14.49 -22.97 -3.90
CA ARG A 359 14.43 -24.12 -3.02
C ARG A 359 13.04 -24.28 -2.42
N ILE A 360 12.40 -25.39 -2.77
CA ILE A 360 11.25 -25.92 -2.03
C ILE A 360 11.77 -26.73 -0.83
N ALA A 361 11.40 -26.29 0.37
CA ALA A 361 11.98 -26.78 1.61
C ALA A 361 11.32 -28.05 2.16
N ASP A 362 10.05 -28.29 1.84
CA ASP A 362 9.22 -29.31 2.53
C ASP A 362 8.20 -30.01 1.62
N PHE A 363 8.46 -30.09 0.32
CA PHE A 363 7.59 -30.78 -0.63
C PHE A 363 7.24 -32.21 -0.21
N ARG A 364 5.96 -32.57 -0.31
CA ARG A 364 5.42 -33.90 -0.03
C ARG A 364 4.80 -34.49 -1.29
N HIS A 365 5.45 -35.53 -1.80
CA HIS A 365 4.94 -36.35 -2.89
C HIS A 365 3.49 -36.82 -2.64
N GLY A 366 2.65 -36.71 -3.68
CA GLY A 366 1.24 -37.09 -3.65
C GLY A 366 0.33 -36.13 -2.87
N HIS A 367 0.85 -35.02 -2.38
CA HIS A 367 0.11 -33.98 -1.66
C HIS A 367 0.30 -32.60 -2.28
N ASP A 368 1.55 -32.20 -2.47
CA ASP A 368 1.93 -30.91 -3.03
C ASP A 368 2.19 -31.06 -4.54
N VAL A 369 2.13 -29.97 -5.30
CA VAL A 369 2.36 -29.98 -6.75
C VAL A 369 3.26 -28.82 -7.19
N ILE A 370 4.05 -29.06 -8.23
CA ILE A 370 4.80 -28.04 -8.95
C ILE A 370 4.02 -27.68 -10.23
N ARG A 371 3.65 -26.41 -10.38
CA ARG A 371 2.98 -25.87 -11.57
C ARG A 371 4.04 -25.35 -12.54
N LEU A 372 4.07 -25.90 -13.75
CA LEU A 372 4.93 -25.48 -14.85
C LEU A 372 4.12 -25.20 -16.14
N ASP A 373 2.79 -25.33 -16.08
CA ASP A 373 1.85 -25.21 -17.21
C ASP A 373 1.70 -23.79 -17.77
N ALA A 374 2.49 -22.84 -17.27
CA ALA A 374 2.59 -21.49 -17.83
C ALA A 374 3.93 -21.26 -18.56
N ILE A 375 4.87 -22.19 -18.47
CA ILE A 375 6.14 -22.16 -19.17
C ILE A 375 5.97 -22.97 -20.45
N ASP A 376 6.18 -22.33 -21.60
CA ASP A 376 6.27 -23.00 -22.89
C ASP A 376 7.49 -23.94 -22.88
N ALA A 377 7.23 -25.25 -22.96
CA ALA A 377 8.26 -26.27 -22.90
C ALA A 377 9.15 -26.28 -24.16
N ILE A 378 8.71 -25.72 -25.30
CA ILE A 378 9.48 -25.70 -26.55
C ILE A 378 9.61 -24.27 -27.06
N ALA A 379 10.75 -23.64 -26.80
CA ALA A 379 10.96 -22.23 -27.07
C ALA A 379 10.60 -21.81 -28.52
N GLY A 380 9.66 -20.86 -28.64
CA GLY A 380 9.22 -20.31 -29.93
C GLY A 380 8.16 -21.15 -30.65
N GLY A 381 7.54 -22.10 -29.95
CA GLY A 381 6.46 -22.98 -30.40
C GLY A 381 5.05 -22.47 -30.09
N LEU A 382 4.13 -23.41 -29.87
CA LEU A 382 2.81 -23.15 -29.28
C LEU A 382 2.97 -23.24 -27.75
N ASP A 383 1.88 -23.15 -27.00
CA ASP A 383 1.88 -23.47 -25.57
C ASP A 383 2.05 -25.00 -25.40
N ASP A 384 3.31 -25.46 -25.42
CA ASP A 384 3.69 -26.87 -25.39
C ASP A 384 3.96 -27.34 -23.94
N ALA A 385 3.40 -28.50 -23.57
CA ALA A 385 3.61 -29.09 -22.26
C ALA A 385 4.93 -29.88 -22.17
N PHE A 386 5.54 -29.91 -20.99
CA PHE A 386 6.76 -30.70 -20.76
C PHE A 386 6.52 -32.21 -20.84
N ASP A 387 7.51 -32.95 -21.35
CA ASP A 387 7.59 -34.42 -21.28
C ASP A 387 8.46 -34.85 -20.09
N PHE A 388 7.84 -35.46 -19.07
CA PHE A 388 8.57 -35.90 -17.87
C PHE A 388 9.27 -37.25 -18.09
N ILE A 389 10.61 -37.20 -18.20
CA ILE A 389 11.46 -38.36 -18.52
C ILE A 389 12.04 -39.08 -17.29
N GLY A 390 11.55 -38.75 -16.09
CA GLY A 390 12.04 -39.31 -14.82
C GLY A 390 13.41 -38.75 -14.44
N ASP A 391 14.36 -39.61 -14.07
CA ASP A 391 15.74 -39.22 -13.70
C ASP A 391 16.75 -39.34 -14.85
N SER A 392 16.30 -39.78 -16.03
CA SER A 392 17.11 -39.91 -17.24
C SER A 392 17.81 -38.60 -17.59
N ALA A 393 19.02 -38.67 -18.18
CA ALA A 393 19.67 -37.50 -18.73
C ALA A 393 18.91 -36.98 -19.95
N PHE A 394 18.98 -35.65 -20.20
CA PHE A 394 18.40 -35.05 -21.39
C PHE A 394 18.98 -35.69 -22.66
N SER A 395 18.12 -35.87 -23.66
CA SER A 395 18.44 -36.52 -24.92
C SER A 395 18.71 -35.55 -26.07
N HIS A 396 18.84 -34.25 -25.75
CA HIS A 396 18.92 -33.13 -26.70
C HIS A 396 17.61 -32.97 -27.49
N VAL A 397 16.49 -33.00 -26.76
CA VAL A 397 15.13 -32.79 -27.27
C VAL A 397 14.49 -31.71 -26.41
N ALA A 398 14.01 -30.64 -27.05
CA ALA A 398 13.30 -29.57 -26.35
C ALA A 398 12.01 -30.09 -25.72
N GLY A 399 11.65 -29.53 -24.57
CA GLY A 399 10.47 -29.89 -23.78
C GLY A 399 10.69 -31.03 -22.80
N GLU A 400 11.91 -31.54 -22.64
CA GLU A 400 12.18 -32.57 -21.65
C GLU A 400 12.23 -31.98 -20.23
N LEU A 401 11.56 -32.65 -19.29
CA LEU A 401 11.57 -32.36 -17.86
C LEU A 401 12.09 -33.57 -17.09
N ARG A 402 13.00 -33.34 -16.15
CA ARG A 402 13.58 -34.42 -15.33
C ARG A 402 13.69 -34.05 -13.87
N ALA A 403 13.70 -35.06 -13.01
CA ALA A 403 13.93 -34.93 -11.57
C ALA A 403 15.00 -35.93 -11.11
N ALA A 404 16.15 -35.43 -10.64
CA ALA A 404 17.28 -36.28 -10.27
C ALA A 404 17.90 -35.87 -8.93
N LEU A 405 18.32 -36.86 -8.14
CA LEU A 405 19.04 -36.64 -6.89
C LEU A 405 20.43 -36.07 -7.17
N ASN A 406 20.84 -35.04 -6.44
CA ASN A 406 22.18 -34.49 -6.54
C ASN A 406 23.23 -35.49 -6.05
N GLY A 407 24.49 -35.34 -6.47
CA GLY A 407 25.57 -36.28 -6.12
C GLY A 407 25.84 -36.41 -4.61
N ALA A 408 25.41 -35.44 -3.79
CA ALA A 408 25.52 -35.49 -2.34
C ALA A 408 24.32 -36.20 -1.65
N GLY A 409 23.23 -36.47 -2.37
CA GLY A 409 22.02 -37.07 -1.82
C GLY A 409 21.19 -36.15 -0.91
N THR A 410 21.40 -34.83 -0.99
CA THR A 410 20.75 -33.83 -0.12
C THR A 410 19.61 -33.10 -0.78
N PHE A 411 19.56 -33.08 -2.12
CA PHE A 411 18.52 -32.41 -2.89
C PHE A 411 18.09 -33.27 -4.07
N THR A 412 16.77 -33.35 -4.31
CA THR A 412 16.24 -33.70 -5.62
C THR A 412 16.17 -32.42 -6.44
N ILE A 413 16.63 -32.47 -7.69
CA ILE A 413 16.69 -31.32 -8.59
C ILE A 413 15.73 -31.59 -9.75
N VAL A 414 14.72 -30.73 -9.89
CA VAL A 414 13.89 -30.66 -11.09
C VAL A 414 14.56 -29.72 -12.08
N SER A 415 14.60 -30.08 -13.36
CA SER A 415 15.20 -29.27 -14.43
C SER A 415 14.46 -29.51 -15.74
N GLY A 416 14.27 -28.46 -16.53
CA GLY A 416 13.75 -28.55 -17.89
C GLY A 416 14.74 -28.05 -18.94
N ASP A 417 14.70 -28.66 -20.13
CA ASP A 417 15.43 -28.30 -21.35
C ASP A 417 14.41 -27.79 -22.38
N VAL A 418 14.31 -26.48 -22.56
CA VAL A 418 13.32 -25.84 -23.44
C VAL A 418 13.85 -25.55 -24.85
N ASP A 419 15.17 -25.57 -25.04
CA ASP A 419 15.79 -25.29 -26.35
C ASP A 419 16.39 -26.54 -27.04
N GLY A 420 16.46 -27.66 -26.32
CA GLY A 420 16.91 -28.96 -26.80
C GLY A 420 18.43 -29.08 -26.89
N ASP A 421 19.20 -28.21 -26.25
CA ASP A 421 20.66 -28.27 -26.26
C ASP A 421 21.24 -29.37 -25.36
N GLY A 422 20.41 -30.04 -24.56
CA GLY A 422 20.77 -31.08 -23.59
C GLY A 422 21.24 -30.54 -22.24
N GLY A 423 21.17 -29.22 -22.05
CA GLY A 423 21.36 -28.48 -20.82
C GLY A 423 20.05 -28.27 -20.07
N ALA A 424 20.13 -27.63 -18.90
CA ALA A 424 18.95 -27.19 -18.17
C ALA A 424 18.81 -25.69 -18.35
N ASP A 425 17.62 -25.20 -18.68
CA ASP A 425 17.31 -23.77 -18.79
C ASP A 425 16.83 -23.20 -17.47
N PHE A 426 16.09 -24.00 -16.70
CA PHE A 426 15.68 -23.68 -15.34
C PHE A 426 15.92 -24.85 -14.39
N ARG A 427 15.93 -24.56 -13.10
CA ARG A 427 16.18 -25.53 -12.05
C ARG A 427 15.41 -25.20 -10.79
N ILE A 428 14.80 -26.22 -10.18
CA ILE A 428 14.16 -26.12 -8.86
C ILE A 428 14.82 -27.14 -7.92
N LYS A 429 15.25 -26.71 -6.73
CA LYS A 429 15.85 -27.59 -5.72
C LYS A 429 14.80 -28.00 -4.71
N LEU A 430 14.69 -29.29 -4.44
CA LEU A 430 13.84 -29.85 -3.39
C LEU A 430 14.69 -30.45 -2.30
N THR A 431 14.42 -30.10 -1.04
CA THR A 431 15.19 -30.62 0.09
C THR A 431 14.88 -32.09 0.32
N GLY A 432 15.92 -32.93 0.33
CA GLY A 432 15.80 -34.38 0.54
C GLY A 432 15.74 -35.20 -0.74
N ASN A 433 15.48 -36.50 -0.59
CA ASN A 433 15.32 -37.43 -1.70
C ASN A 433 13.82 -37.65 -1.97
N ILE A 434 13.30 -36.92 -2.95
CA ILE A 434 11.92 -37.00 -3.41
C ILE A 434 11.86 -37.93 -4.63
N ALA A 435 11.02 -38.95 -4.57
CA ALA A 435 10.69 -39.81 -5.70
C ALA A 435 9.45 -39.22 -6.40
N PHE A 436 9.67 -38.56 -7.53
CA PHE A 436 8.61 -37.92 -8.30
C PHE A 436 7.87 -38.89 -9.21
N ASP A 437 6.58 -38.62 -9.42
CA ASP A 437 5.85 -39.09 -10.60
C ASP A 437 5.10 -37.93 -11.28
N ILE A 438 4.44 -38.22 -12.41
CA ILE A 438 3.75 -37.19 -13.20
C ILE A 438 2.64 -36.46 -12.42
N GLY A 439 2.07 -37.07 -11.37
CA GLY A 439 1.01 -36.48 -10.56
C GLY A 439 1.49 -35.38 -9.61
N ASP A 440 2.80 -35.25 -9.40
CA ASP A 440 3.41 -34.16 -8.64
C ASP A 440 3.59 -32.88 -9.48
N PHE A 441 3.27 -32.93 -10.78
CA PHE A 441 3.39 -31.81 -11.71
C PHE A 441 2.05 -31.44 -12.32
N ILE A 442 1.90 -30.17 -12.66
CA ILE A 442 0.89 -29.70 -13.62
C ILE A 442 1.69 -29.06 -14.75
N LEU A 443 1.61 -29.69 -15.93
CA LEU A 443 2.41 -29.41 -17.12
C LEU A 443 1.55 -28.93 -18.28
#